data_AF-A0A220MPQ8-F1
#
_entry.id   AF-A0A220MPQ8-F1
#
_cell.length_a   1.000
_cell.length_b   1.000
_cell.length_c   1.000
_cell.angle_alpha   90.00
_cell.angle_beta   90.00
_cell.angle_gamma   90.00
#
_symmetry.space_group_name_H-M   'P 1'
#
loop_
_entity.id
_entity.type
_entity.pdbx_description
1 polymer ?
#
loop_
_entity_poly.entity_id
_entity_poly.type
_entity_poly.pdbx_seq_one_letter_code
_entity_poly.pdbx_strand_id
1 'polypeptide(L)'
;MPMLIMYTYLGLGALFVFSTAFMIGKYLFHKQKPKLFVSGVWWEKWEEALKPDEDDKWEQLLSRAGRPFGWGKPEWVFLQLLTGSTVCILILMWVVVSRMESFPLLSMCLTSAGSYMLPYMGLKMWANHREDMLSTDIARFINRYVTLLENQVPIYNAMVKAARPTRKLKEYIPTLSEWNRDPNDALESFKRKIGVDDGIILVSSMRTIETLSEGQVSATMQRMEWAVDHRRMFRHRKKIKSLGIGYTVIVYPAFYMGLLVAMFPWYKLLTEILDKYLT
;
A
#
# COMPACT_ATOMS: atom_id res chain seq x y z
N MET A 1 38.86 23.33 -4.72
CA MET A 1 37.79 24.13 -5.35
C MET A 1 36.73 23.34 -6.14
N PRO A 2 37.01 22.23 -6.87
CA PRO A 2 35.96 21.57 -7.68
C PRO A 2 34.88 20.84 -6.86
N MET A 3 35.21 20.31 -5.68
CA MET A 3 34.26 19.63 -4.80
C MET A 3 33.18 20.57 -4.24
N LEU A 4 33.55 21.81 -3.89
CA LEU A 4 32.60 22.83 -3.38
C LEU A 4 31.59 23.24 -4.46
N ILE A 5 32.04 23.32 -5.72
CA ILE A 5 31.19 23.62 -6.87
C ILE A 5 30.24 22.44 -7.16
N MET A 6 30.72 21.21 -7.04
CA MET A 6 29.88 20.01 -7.20
C MET A 6 28.79 19.91 -6.12
N TYR A 7 29.12 20.14 -4.85
CA TYR A 7 28.13 20.10 -3.77
C TYR A 7 27.12 21.24 -3.81
N THR A 8 27.51 22.42 -4.30
CA THR A 8 26.58 23.55 -4.51
C THR A 8 25.61 23.29 -5.66
N TYR A 9 26.07 22.71 -6.77
CA TYR A 9 25.17 22.29 -7.86
C TYR A 9 24.24 21.14 -7.45
N LEU A 10 24.72 20.15 -6.68
CA LEU A 10 23.86 19.09 -6.13
C LEU A 10 22.83 19.65 -5.13
N GLY A 11 23.23 20.59 -4.28
CA GLY A 11 22.32 21.27 -3.34
C GLY A 11 21.25 22.10 -4.05
N LEU A 12 21.64 22.88 -5.06
CA LEU A 12 20.70 23.65 -5.90
C LEU A 12 19.78 22.73 -6.72
N GLY A 13 20.30 21.64 -7.27
CA GLY A 13 19.51 20.63 -7.96
C GLY A 13 18.50 19.95 -7.04
N ALA A 14 18.90 19.58 -5.82
CA ALA A 14 18.00 19.01 -4.81
C ALA A 14 16.91 20.01 -4.39
N LEU A 15 17.24 21.29 -4.20
CA LEU A 15 16.27 22.35 -3.92
C LEU A 15 15.31 22.58 -5.08
N PHE A 16 15.80 22.53 -6.32
CA PHE A 16 14.96 22.68 -7.51
C PHE A 16 13.99 21.50 -7.66
N VAL A 17 14.47 20.26 -7.52
CA VAL A 17 13.65 19.05 -7.54
C VAL A 17 12.65 19.04 -6.39
N PHE A 18 13.04 19.48 -5.19
CA PHE A 18 12.14 19.61 -4.06
C PHE A 18 11.06 20.66 -4.31
N SER A 19 11.41 21.84 -4.85
CA SER A 19 10.44 22.91 -5.15
C SER A 19 9.47 22.53 -6.27
N THR A 20 9.96 21.83 -7.30
CA THR A 20 9.12 21.34 -8.41
C THR A 20 8.23 20.20 -7.95
N ALA A 21 8.73 19.24 -7.16
CA ALA A 21 7.91 18.21 -6.54
C ALA A 21 6.85 18.80 -5.59
N PHE A 22 7.21 19.84 -4.82
CA PHE A 22 6.30 20.55 -3.92
C PHE A 22 5.23 21.34 -4.70
N MET A 23 5.60 22.04 -5.77
CA MET A 23 4.68 22.78 -6.63
C MET A 23 3.76 21.85 -7.43
N ILE A 24 4.28 20.74 -7.95
CA ILE A 24 3.49 19.68 -8.60
C ILE A 24 2.55 19.03 -7.58
N GLY A 25 3.04 18.72 -6.38
CA GLY A 25 2.22 18.20 -5.28
C GLY A 25 1.09 19.15 -4.90
N LYS A 26 1.37 20.46 -4.81
CA LYS A 26 0.38 21.51 -4.55
C LYS A 26 -0.62 21.67 -5.70
N TYR A 27 -0.16 21.60 -6.95
CA TYR A 27 -1.02 21.67 -8.14
C TYR A 27 -1.95 20.45 -8.26
N LEU A 28 -1.45 19.26 -7.95
CA LEU A 28 -2.21 18.01 -7.87
C LEU A 28 -3.23 18.05 -6.73
N PHE A 29 -2.90 18.67 -5.60
CA PHE A 29 -3.82 18.82 -4.47
C PHE A 29 -5.01 19.75 -4.74
N HIS A 30 -4.85 20.73 -5.64
CA HIS A 30 -5.85 21.77 -5.87
C HIS A 30 -6.81 21.48 -7.04
N LYS A 31 -6.52 20.51 -7.91
CA LYS A 31 -7.41 20.11 -9.00
C LYS A 31 -7.84 18.65 -8.86
N GLN A 32 -9.15 18.44 -8.72
CA GLN A 32 -9.80 17.12 -8.67
C GLN A 32 -9.54 16.21 -9.89
N LYS A 33 -9.00 16.75 -10.99
CA LYS A 33 -8.47 15.97 -12.12
C LYS A 33 -7.26 16.69 -12.70
N PRO A 34 -6.03 16.20 -12.53
CA PRO A 34 -4.89 16.81 -13.17
C PRO A 34 -4.93 16.47 -14.66
N LYS A 35 -5.31 17.44 -15.50
CA LYS A 35 -5.05 17.39 -16.95
C LYS A 35 -3.54 17.52 -17.16
N LEU A 36 -2.80 16.44 -16.90
CA LEU A 36 -1.33 16.36 -17.02
C LEU A 36 -0.88 16.08 -18.47
N PHE A 37 -1.81 15.80 -19.40
CA PHE A 37 -1.48 15.49 -20.79
C PHE A 37 -1.79 16.63 -21.77
N VAL A 38 -0.91 16.75 -22.77
CA VAL A 38 -0.91 17.77 -23.84
C VAL A 38 -1.94 17.49 -24.94
N SER A 39 -2.69 16.38 -24.92
CA SER A 39 -3.98 16.27 -25.64
C SER A 39 -4.84 15.14 -25.06
N GLY A 40 -6.16 15.35 -24.99
CA GLY A 40 -7.10 14.35 -24.46
C GLY A 40 -7.07 13.01 -25.21
N VAL A 41 -6.72 13.05 -26.50
CA VAL A 41 -6.66 11.88 -27.39
C VAL A 41 -5.60 10.86 -26.95
N TRP A 42 -4.44 11.31 -26.49
CA TRP A 42 -3.40 10.38 -26.00
C TRP A 42 -3.75 9.79 -24.64
N TRP A 43 -4.49 10.54 -23.82
CA TRP A 43 -4.99 10.03 -22.54
C TRP A 43 -6.07 8.98 -22.74
N GLU A 44 -7.00 9.18 -23.68
CA GLU A 44 -8.02 8.19 -24.02
C GLU A 44 -7.39 6.90 -24.54
N LYS A 45 -6.40 6.99 -25.44
CA LYS A 45 -5.64 5.81 -25.91
C LYS A 45 -4.86 5.11 -24.79
N TRP A 46 -4.30 5.88 -23.85
CA TRP A 46 -3.62 5.35 -22.68
C TRP A 46 -4.59 4.62 -21.76
N GLU A 47 -5.74 5.22 -21.47
CA GLU A 47 -6.79 4.64 -20.66
C GLU A 47 -7.38 3.37 -21.31
N GLU A 48 -7.56 3.36 -22.63
CA GLU A 48 -7.98 2.19 -23.40
C GLU A 48 -6.94 1.07 -23.39
N ALA A 49 -5.65 1.39 -23.56
CA ALA A 49 -4.57 0.40 -23.48
C ALA A 49 -4.41 -0.22 -22.08
N LEU A 50 -4.90 0.48 -21.05
CA LEU A 50 -4.89 0.03 -19.66
C LEU A 50 -6.23 -0.55 -19.17
N LYS A 51 -7.29 -0.50 -19.99
CA LYS A 51 -8.58 -1.14 -19.72
C LYS A 51 -8.49 -2.67 -19.85
N PRO A 52 -9.34 -3.42 -19.13
CA PRO A 52 -8.93 -4.64 -18.45
C PRO A 52 -9.35 -5.90 -19.20
N ASP A 53 -8.47 -6.89 -19.23
CA ASP A 53 -8.91 -8.29 -19.31
C ASP A 53 -8.54 -9.08 -18.04
N GLU A 54 -7.71 -8.55 -17.12
CA GLU A 54 -7.20 -9.37 -15.99
C GLU A 54 -6.65 -8.60 -14.76
N ASP A 55 -7.19 -7.42 -14.41
CA ASP A 55 -6.56 -6.53 -13.41
C ASP A 55 -7.31 -6.30 -12.08
N ASP A 56 -7.99 -7.34 -11.59
CA ASP A 56 -8.65 -7.36 -10.26
C ASP A 56 -7.71 -6.92 -9.12
N LYS A 57 -6.41 -7.25 -9.23
CA LYS A 57 -5.43 -6.96 -8.17
C LYS A 57 -5.21 -5.45 -7.99
N TRP A 58 -5.18 -4.68 -9.08
CA TRP A 58 -5.00 -3.23 -9.01
C TRP A 58 -6.23 -2.54 -8.45
N GLU A 59 -7.41 -2.96 -8.89
CA GLU A 59 -8.66 -2.40 -8.39
C GLU A 59 -8.88 -2.73 -6.91
N GLN A 60 -8.58 -3.98 -6.50
CA GLN A 60 -8.57 -4.37 -5.08
C GLN A 60 -7.56 -3.55 -4.25
N LEU A 61 -6.38 -3.28 -4.79
CA LEU A 61 -5.37 -2.51 -4.07
C LEU A 61 -5.81 -1.04 -3.92
N LEU A 62 -6.39 -0.46 -4.97
CA LEU A 62 -6.95 0.90 -4.94
C LEU A 62 -8.17 1.01 -4.03
N SER A 63 -9.05 0.01 -3.99
CA SER A 63 -10.20 -0.02 -3.08
C SER A 63 -9.74 -0.09 -1.63
N ARG A 64 -8.73 -0.93 -1.32
CA ARG A 64 -8.11 -1.02 0.01
C ARG A 64 -7.42 0.27 0.41
N ALA A 65 -6.76 0.95 -0.53
CA ALA A 65 -6.15 2.26 -0.31
C ALA A 65 -7.18 3.39 -0.13
N GLY A 66 -8.45 3.17 -0.48
CA GLY A 66 -9.50 4.19 -0.45
C GLY A 66 -9.37 5.23 -1.56
N ARG A 67 -8.81 4.84 -2.72
CA ARG A 67 -8.54 5.71 -3.88
C ARG A 67 -7.86 7.03 -3.50
N PRO A 68 -6.60 7.00 -3.03
CA PRO A 68 -5.87 8.21 -2.69
C PRO A 68 -5.88 9.20 -3.85
N PHE A 69 -6.19 10.47 -3.56
CA PHE A 69 -6.33 11.56 -4.55
C PHE A 69 -7.42 11.37 -5.61
N GLY A 70 -8.28 10.36 -5.48
CA GLY A 70 -9.28 10.01 -6.50
C GLY A 70 -8.69 9.40 -7.77
N TRP A 71 -7.42 8.98 -7.73
CA TRP A 71 -6.70 8.42 -8.88
C TRP A 71 -7.09 6.96 -9.14
N GLY A 72 -7.22 6.62 -10.41
CA GLY A 72 -7.40 5.26 -10.89
C GLY A 72 -6.07 4.58 -11.22
N LYS A 73 -6.16 3.37 -11.78
CA LYS A 73 -5.01 2.62 -12.30
C LYS A 73 -4.15 3.43 -13.29
N PRO A 74 -4.70 4.11 -14.31
CA PRO A 74 -3.87 4.74 -15.34
C PRO A 74 -3.01 5.88 -14.79
N GLU A 75 -3.49 6.60 -13.78
CA GLU A 75 -2.72 7.65 -13.11
C GLU A 75 -1.57 7.09 -12.27
N TRP A 76 -1.78 5.98 -11.57
CA TRP A 76 -0.73 5.34 -10.78
C TRP A 76 0.35 4.68 -11.65
N VAL A 77 -0.04 4.03 -12.75
CA VAL A 77 0.90 3.48 -13.72
C VAL A 77 1.67 4.60 -14.43
N PHE A 78 1.01 5.71 -14.76
CA PHE A 78 1.69 6.88 -15.28
C PHE A 78 2.73 7.43 -14.30
N LEU A 79 2.41 7.50 -13.01
CA LEU A 79 3.36 7.92 -11.98
C LEU A 79 4.57 6.98 -11.90
N GLN A 80 4.38 5.66 -12.00
CA GLN A 80 5.48 4.68 -12.05
C GLN A 80 6.41 4.90 -13.24
N LEU A 81 5.83 5.13 -14.42
CA LEU A 81 6.60 5.43 -15.62
C LEU A 81 7.34 6.76 -15.49
N LEU A 82 6.71 7.77 -14.91
CA LEU A 82 7.32 9.07 -14.70
C LEU A 82 8.50 8.97 -13.72
N THR A 83 8.35 8.28 -12.59
CA THR A 83 9.45 8.10 -11.62
C THR A 83 10.59 7.27 -12.21
N GLY A 84 10.29 6.15 -12.87
CA GLY A 84 11.27 5.30 -13.55
C GLY A 84 12.06 6.05 -14.63
N SER A 85 11.34 6.73 -15.52
CA SER A 85 11.95 7.47 -16.64
C SER A 85 12.79 8.64 -16.16
N THR A 86 12.32 9.38 -15.15
CA THR A 86 13.06 10.53 -14.60
C THR A 86 14.39 10.09 -14.01
N VAL A 87 14.41 9.00 -13.23
CA VAL A 87 15.65 8.46 -12.65
C VAL A 87 16.60 7.97 -13.74
N CYS A 88 16.08 7.30 -14.78
CA CYS A 88 16.87 6.90 -15.93
C CYS A 88 17.54 8.10 -16.63
N ILE A 89 16.78 9.18 -16.87
CA ILE A 89 17.29 10.41 -17.51
C ILE A 89 18.35 11.08 -16.64
N LEU A 90 18.14 11.14 -15.31
CA LEU A 90 19.11 11.71 -14.37
C LEU A 90 20.44 10.92 -14.37
N ILE A 91 20.38 9.59 -14.43
CA ILE A 91 21.59 8.75 -14.51
C ILE A 91 22.31 8.95 -15.85
N LEU A 92 21.57 9.01 -16.96
CA LEU A 92 22.17 9.32 -18.27
C LEU A 92 22.84 10.70 -18.29
N MET A 93 22.16 11.72 -17.76
CA MET A 93 22.71 13.07 -17.64
C MET A 93 23.96 13.09 -16.76
N TRP A 94 23.97 12.34 -15.66
CA TRP A 94 25.13 12.20 -14.79
C TRP A 94 26.32 11.56 -15.51
N VAL A 95 26.11 10.46 -16.24
CA VAL A 95 27.18 9.79 -17.01
C VAL A 95 27.79 10.73 -18.05
N VAL A 96 26.96 11.54 -18.74
CA VAL A 96 27.42 12.53 -19.71
C VAL A 96 28.24 13.65 -19.06
N VAL A 97 27.81 14.15 -17.89
CA VAL A 97 28.51 15.23 -17.17
C VAL A 97 29.82 14.74 -16.55
N SER A 98 29.83 13.54 -15.96
CA SER A 98 30.98 12.99 -15.25
C SER A 98 32.05 12.37 -16.17
N ARG A 99 31.80 12.25 -17.48
CA ARG A 99 32.71 11.66 -18.47
C ARG A 99 33.32 10.33 -17.99
N MET A 100 32.49 9.44 -17.44
CA MET A 100 32.97 8.15 -16.95
C MET A 100 33.47 7.28 -18.11
N GLU A 101 34.62 6.63 -17.92
CA GLU A 101 35.22 5.72 -18.91
C GLU A 101 34.42 4.42 -19.09
N SER A 102 33.61 4.04 -18.10
CA SER A 102 32.75 2.86 -18.13
C SER A 102 31.29 3.23 -17.87
N PHE A 103 30.39 2.77 -18.74
CA PHE A 103 28.95 3.00 -18.59
C PHE A 103 28.37 2.04 -17.55
N PRO A 104 27.80 2.52 -16.44
CA PRO A 104 27.31 1.64 -15.38
C PRO A 104 25.89 1.12 -15.69
N LEU A 105 25.79 0.25 -16.69
CA LEU A 105 24.51 -0.32 -17.17
C LEU A 105 23.72 -0.98 -16.04
N LEU A 106 24.41 -1.73 -15.19
CA LEU A 106 23.79 -2.53 -14.14
C LEU A 106 23.17 -1.65 -13.05
N SER A 107 23.86 -0.59 -12.60
CA SER A 107 23.30 0.33 -11.62
C SER A 107 22.16 1.16 -12.21
N MET A 108 22.26 1.58 -13.47
CA MET A 108 21.17 2.27 -14.17
C MET A 108 19.89 1.42 -14.19
N CYS A 109 20.01 0.15 -14.59
CA CYS A 109 18.88 -0.78 -14.62
C CYS A 109 18.29 -1.01 -13.23
N LEU A 110 19.12 -1.26 -12.21
CA LEU A 110 18.65 -1.52 -10.84
C LEU A 110 17.97 -0.28 -10.22
N THR A 111 18.58 0.89 -10.34
CA THR A 111 18.05 2.12 -9.73
C THR A 111 16.78 2.58 -10.45
N SER A 112 16.73 2.49 -11.79
CA SER A 112 15.52 2.78 -12.57
C SER A 112 14.38 1.80 -12.21
N ALA A 113 14.64 0.49 -12.21
CA ALA A 113 13.65 -0.52 -11.83
C ALA A 113 13.15 -0.34 -10.39
N GLY A 114 14.04 -0.01 -9.45
CA GLY A 114 13.68 0.32 -8.08
C GLY A 114 12.75 1.55 -8.01
N SER A 115 13.07 2.61 -8.75
CA SER A 115 12.27 3.82 -8.78
C SER A 115 10.91 3.67 -9.46
N TYR A 116 10.79 2.76 -10.43
CA TYR A 116 9.51 2.36 -11.03
C TYR A 116 8.63 1.62 -10.01
N MET A 117 9.23 0.80 -9.15
CA MET A 117 8.51 0.05 -8.10
C MET A 117 8.07 0.92 -6.91
N LEU A 118 8.70 2.07 -6.68
CA LEU A 118 8.44 2.93 -5.51
C LEU A 118 6.97 3.36 -5.38
N PRO A 119 6.28 3.91 -6.42
CA PRO A 119 4.88 4.27 -6.30
C PRO A 119 3.97 3.10 -5.95
N TYR A 120 4.23 1.92 -6.53
CA TYR A 120 3.49 0.70 -6.20
C TYR A 120 3.67 0.31 -4.73
N MET A 121 4.92 0.29 -4.25
CA MET A 121 5.24 -0.06 -2.87
C MET A 121 4.63 0.96 -1.89
N GLY A 122 4.68 2.25 -2.21
CA GLY A 122 4.07 3.32 -1.42
C GLY A 122 2.56 3.15 -1.31
N LEU A 123 1.88 2.90 -2.44
CA LEU A 123 0.44 2.66 -2.47
C LEU A 123 0.06 1.40 -1.67
N LYS A 124 0.82 0.31 -1.82
CA LYS A 124 0.62 -0.93 -1.07
C LYS A 124 0.83 -0.73 0.44
N MET A 125 1.86 0.02 0.83
CA MET A 125 2.12 0.34 2.24
C MET A 125 1.00 1.19 2.82
N TRP A 126 0.49 2.17 2.06
CA TRP A 126 -0.66 2.98 2.45
C TRP A 126 -1.93 2.15 2.58
N ALA A 127 -2.22 1.27 1.62
CA ALA A 127 -3.35 0.36 1.66
C ALA A 127 -3.31 -0.53 2.92
N ASN A 128 -2.16 -1.14 3.21
CA ASN A 128 -1.98 -1.96 4.41
C ASN A 128 -2.16 -1.13 5.69
N HIS A 129 -1.61 0.09 5.75
CA HIS A 129 -1.76 0.95 6.92
C HIS A 129 -3.22 1.34 7.16
N ARG A 130 -3.95 1.72 6.10
CA ARG A 130 -5.38 2.04 6.16
C ARG A 130 -6.20 0.81 6.56
N GLU A 131 -5.90 -0.35 5.99
CA GLU A 131 -6.54 -1.62 6.33
C GLU A 131 -6.33 -1.98 7.81
N ASP A 132 -5.10 -1.91 8.33
CA ASP A 132 -4.79 -2.19 9.75
C ASP A 132 -5.55 -1.24 10.69
N MET A 133 -5.59 0.05 10.36
CA MET A 133 -6.31 1.06 11.14
C MET A 133 -7.82 0.82 11.13
N LEU A 134 -8.41 0.61 9.95
CA LEU A 134 -9.84 0.33 9.80
C LEU A 134 -10.24 -0.98 10.46
N SER A 135 -9.42 -2.02 10.34
CA SER A 135 -9.66 -3.30 11.00
C SER A 135 -9.75 -3.17 12.51
N THR A 136 -8.85 -2.37 13.11
CA THR A 136 -8.87 -2.11 14.55
C THR A 136 -10.10 -1.31 14.96
N ASP A 137 -10.50 -0.33 14.15
CA ASP A 137 -11.72 0.45 14.39
C ASP A 137 -12.99 -0.41 14.23
N ILE A 138 -13.04 -1.31 13.24
CA ILE A 138 -14.15 -2.25 13.02
C ILE A 138 -14.28 -3.19 14.21
N ALA A 139 -13.20 -3.75 14.73
CA ALA A 139 -13.26 -4.62 15.92
C ALA A 139 -13.82 -3.87 17.14
N ARG A 140 -13.33 -2.65 17.41
CA ARG A 140 -13.89 -1.81 18.50
C ARG A 140 -15.35 -1.45 18.27
N PHE A 141 -15.72 -1.17 17.02
CA PHE A 141 -17.10 -0.90 16.64
C PHE A 141 -17.98 -2.12 16.94
N ILE A 142 -17.58 -3.31 16.51
CA ILE A 142 -18.38 -4.54 16.67
C ILE A 142 -18.60 -4.83 18.15
N ASN A 143 -17.56 -4.84 18.97
CA ASN A 143 -17.70 -5.14 20.40
C ASN A 143 -18.69 -4.18 21.06
N ARG A 144 -18.61 -2.89 20.73
CA ARG A 144 -19.55 -1.89 21.27
C ARG A 144 -20.96 -1.99 20.67
N TYR A 145 -21.05 -2.33 19.38
CA TYR A 145 -22.32 -2.48 18.67
C TYR A 145 -23.11 -3.66 19.22
N VAL A 146 -22.45 -4.80 19.44
CA VAL A 146 -23.02 -5.98 20.10
C VAL A 146 -23.54 -5.62 21.49
N THR A 147 -22.72 -5.00 22.34
CA THR A 147 -23.18 -4.56 23.68
C THR A 147 -24.37 -3.61 23.62
N LEU A 148 -24.44 -2.71 22.64
CA LEU A 148 -25.56 -1.78 22.52
C LEU A 148 -26.85 -2.47 22.06
N LEU A 149 -26.74 -3.44 21.17
CA LEU A 149 -27.88 -4.22 20.73
C LEU A 149 -28.37 -5.20 21.80
N GLU A 150 -27.49 -5.77 22.63
CA GLU A 150 -27.86 -6.54 23.82
C GLU A 150 -28.71 -5.70 24.78
N ASN A 151 -28.42 -4.40 24.87
CA ASN A 151 -29.20 -3.43 25.64
C ASN A 151 -30.44 -2.90 24.90
N GLN A 152 -30.91 -3.60 23.84
CA GLN A 152 -32.10 -3.27 23.05
C GLN A 152 -32.09 -1.85 22.44
N VAL A 153 -30.91 -1.27 22.19
CA VAL A 153 -30.81 0.01 21.49
C VAL A 153 -31.17 -0.19 20.01
N PRO A 154 -32.00 0.69 19.40
CA PRO A 154 -32.34 0.57 17.98
C PRO A 154 -31.10 0.52 17.08
N ILE A 155 -31.15 -0.30 16.03
CA ILE A 155 -30.02 -0.65 15.14
C ILE A 155 -29.21 0.58 14.68
N TYR A 156 -29.87 1.58 14.10
CA TYR A 156 -29.20 2.79 13.62
C TYR A 156 -28.54 3.58 14.77
N ASN A 157 -29.22 3.71 15.90
CA ASN A 157 -28.69 4.41 17.07
C ASN A 157 -27.51 3.66 17.69
N ALA A 158 -27.57 2.33 17.72
CA ALA A 158 -26.47 1.47 18.15
C ALA A 158 -25.25 1.65 17.24
N MET A 159 -25.45 1.68 15.92
CA MET A 159 -24.38 1.93 14.93
C MET A 159 -23.70 3.29 15.17
N VAL A 160 -24.47 4.38 15.24
CA VAL A 160 -23.90 5.72 15.44
C VAL A 160 -23.15 5.82 16.77
N LYS A 161 -23.71 5.26 17.85
CA LYS A 161 -23.06 5.25 19.18
C LYS A 161 -21.81 4.37 19.21
N ALA A 162 -21.83 3.21 18.54
CA ALA A 162 -20.69 2.29 18.45
C ALA A 162 -19.50 2.91 17.70
N ALA A 163 -19.78 3.84 16.78
CA ALA A 163 -18.77 4.45 15.94
C ALA A 163 -18.10 5.71 16.48
N ARG A 164 -18.75 6.43 17.40
CA ARG A 164 -18.15 7.60 18.08
C ARG A 164 -16.69 7.43 18.53
N PRO A 165 -16.29 6.30 19.17
CA PRO A 165 -14.91 6.10 19.62
C PRO A 165 -13.93 5.69 18.50
N THR A 166 -14.39 5.47 17.27
CA THR A 166 -13.53 5.07 16.16
C THR A 166 -12.80 6.27 15.57
N ARG A 167 -11.58 6.04 15.06
CA ARG A 167 -10.78 7.13 14.49
C ARG A 167 -11.30 7.53 13.13
N LYS A 168 -11.44 6.55 12.24
CA LYS A 168 -11.77 6.77 10.83
C LYS A 168 -13.06 6.13 10.38
N LEU A 169 -13.49 5.05 11.03
CA LEU A 169 -14.74 4.37 10.65
C LEU A 169 -15.96 5.29 10.74
N LYS A 170 -16.01 6.20 11.73
CA LYS A 170 -17.09 7.20 11.91
C LYS A 170 -17.36 8.10 10.70
N GLU A 171 -16.34 8.34 9.85
CA GLU A 171 -16.47 9.21 8.67
C GLU A 171 -17.26 8.54 7.54
N TYR A 172 -17.37 7.21 7.58
CA TYR A 172 -18.01 6.43 6.52
C TYR A 172 -19.45 6.03 6.83
N ILE A 173 -19.92 6.28 8.04
CA ILE A 173 -21.25 5.83 8.48
C ILE A 173 -22.35 6.54 7.69
N PRO A 174 -23.37 5.78 7.24
CA PRO A 174 -24.47 6.37 6.51
C PRO A 174 -25.22 7.37 7.39
N THR A 175 -25.66 8.45 6.76
CA THR A 175 -26.48 9.48 7.41
C THR A 175 -27.89 8.96 7.69
N LEU A 176 -28.60 9.60 8.62
CA LEU A 176 -29.97 9.19 8.98
C LEU A 176 -30.91 9.31 7.77
N SER A 177 -30.69 10.31 6.91
CA SER A 177 -31.44 10.49 5.66
C SER A 177 -31.19 9.37 4.65
N GLU A 178 -29.95 8.90 4.51
CA GLU A 178 -29.61 7.75 3.64
C GLU A 178 -30.23 6.47 4.21
N TRP A 179 -30.11 6.28 5.54
CA TRP A 179 -30.65 5.11 6.23
C TRP A 179 -32.19 5.02 6.14
N ASN A 180 -32.90 6.13 6.34
CA ASN A 180 -34.36 6.14 6.30
C ASN A 180 -34.92 5.95 4.88
N ARG A 181 -34.13 6.26 3.84
CA ARG A 181 -34.57 6.07 2.46
C ARG A 181 -34.50 4.60 2.06
N ASP A 182 -33.33 3.99 2.25
CA ASP A 182 -33.13 2.56 2.01
C ASP A 182 -31.91 2.06 2.83
N PRO A 183 -32.13 1.31 3.93
CA PRO A 183 -31.06 0.75 4.74
C PRO A 183 -30.11 -0.15 3.94
N ASN A 184 -30.62 -0.88 2.93
CA ASN A 184 -29.80 -1.80 2.16
C ASN A 184 -28.84 -1.08 1.23
N ASP A 185 -29.30 -0.02 0.57
CA ASP A 185 -28.45 0.82 -0.28
C ASP A 185 -27.45 1.62 0.57
N ALA A 186 -27.90 2.12 1.73
CA ALA A 186 -27.02 2.79 2.69
C ALA A 186 -25.86 1.89 3.14
N LEU A 187 -26.16 0.63 3.49
CA LEU A 187 -25.17 -0.39 3.86
C LEU A 187 -24.25 -0.79 2.69
N GLU A 188 -24.78 -0.90 1.46
CA GLU A 188 -23.95 -1.19 0.29
C GLU A 188 -23.02 -0.01 -0.05
N SER A 189 -23.50 1.22 0.09
CA SER A 189 -22.67 2.42 -0.05
C SER A 189 -21.56 2.47 1.00
N PHE A 190 -21.88 2.07 2.24
CA PHE A 190 -20.92 1.98 3.35
C PHE A 190 -19.84 0.94 3.07
N LYS A 191 -20.22 -0.25 2.60
CA LYS A 191 -19.29 -1.31 2.16
C LYS A 191 -18.33 -0.80 1.07
N ARG A 192 -18.86 -0.12 0.06
CA ARG A 192 -18.06 0.46 -1.03
C ARG A 192 -17.09 1.54 -0.54
N LYS A 193 -17.53 2.41 0.36
CA LYS A 193 -16.70 3.49 0.96
C LYS A 193 -15.56 2.93 1.84
N ILE A 194 -15.82 1.85 2.59
CA ILE A 194 -14.78 1.20 3.40
C ILE A 194 -13.75 0.52 2.50
N GLY A 195 -14.18 -0.28 1.52
CA GLY A 195 -13.29 -0.90 0.53
C GLY A 195 -12.28 -1.92 1.10
N VAL A 196 -12.52 -2.42 2.32
CA VAL A 196 -11.71 -3.41 3.03
C VAL A 196 -12.54 -4.66 3.29
N ASP A 197 -11.93 -5.84 3.18
CA ASP A 197 -12.61 -7.13 3.30
C ASP A 197 -13.36 -7.30 4.65
N ASP A 198 -12.81 -6.78 5.76
CA ASP A 198 -13.47 -6.79 7.07
C ASP A 198 -14.75 -5.94 7.08
N GLY A 199 -14.80 -4.87 6.29
CA GLY A 199 -16.00 -4.05 6.10
C GLY A 199 -17.12 -4.80 5.37
N ILE A 200 -16.76 -5.73 4.47
CA ILE A 200 -17.74 -6.59 3.79
C ILE A 200 -18.43 -7.51 4.80
N ILE A 201 -17.65 -8.13 5.70
CA ILE A 201 -18.18 -8.99 6.76
C ILE A 201 -19.08 -8.18 7.69
N LEU A 202 -18.60 -7.03 8.17
CA LEU A 202 -19.36 -6.10 9.00
C LEU A 202 -20.74 -5.79 8.39
N VAL A 203 -20.76 -5.35 7.13
CA VAL A 203 -22.01 -4.99 6.44
C VAL A 203 -22.92 -6.20 6.25
N SER A 204 -22.36 -7.35 5.86
CA SER A 204 -23.15 -8.57 5.70
C SER A 204 -23.81 -9.00 7.02
N SER A 205 -23.09 -8.92 8.14
CA SER A 205 -23.61 -9.25 9.46
C SER A 205 -24.65 -8.23 9.91
N MET A 206 -24.46 -6.94 9.66
CA MET A 206 -25.44 -5.90 9.99
C MET A 206 -26.75 -6.07 9.22
N ARG A 207 -26.69 -6.34 7.91
CA ARG A 207 -27.87 -6.64 7.09
C ARG A 207 -28.61 -7.86 7.62
N THR A 208 -27.86 -8.88 8.03
CA THR A 208 -28.45 -10.11 8.57
C THR A 208 -29.14 -9.84 9.92
N ILE A 209 -28.52 -9.06 10.82
CA ILE A 209 -29.09 -8.72 12.13
C ILE A 209 -30.43 -7.98 11.99
N GLU A 210 -30.60 -7.13 10.97
CA GLU A 210 -31.86 -6.42 10.72
C GLU A 210 -33.02 -7.35 10.34
N THR A 211 -32.71 -8.51 9.74
CA THR A 211 -33.71 -9.46 9.23
C THR A 211 -34.04 -10.62 10.19
N LEU A 212 -33.29 -10.76 11.28
CA LEU A 212 -33.38 -11.92 12.18
C LEU A 212 -34.28 -11.67 13.40
N SER A 213 -34.86 -12.75 13.93
CA SER A 213 -35.57 -12.72 15.21
C SER A 213 -34.61 -12.58 16.40
N GLU A 214 -35.07 -11.99 17.51
CA GLU A 214 -34.23 -11.65 18.70
C GLU A 214 -33.36 -12.82 19.21
N GLY A 215 -33.86 -14.06 19.13
CA GLY A 215 -33.10 -15.26 19.55
C GLY A 215 -31.97 -15.67 18.60
N GLN A 216 -32.03 -15.27 17.32
CA GLN A 216 -30.99 -15.54 16.31
C GLN A 216 -29.96 -14.40 16.22
N VAL A 217 -30.31 -13.23 16.73
CA VAL A 217 -29.46 -12.03 16.76
C VAL A 217 -28.22 -12.27 17.63
N SER A 218 -28.37 -12.84 18.84
CA SER A 218 -27.25 -13.11 19.74
C SER A 218 -26.20 -14.07 19.15
N ALA A 219 -26.65 -15.17 18.52
CA ALA A 219 -25.77 -16.13 17.86
C ALA A 219 -25.04 -15.50 16.65
N THR A 220 -25.71 -14.61 15.92
CA THR A 220 -25.13 -13.91 14.77
C THR A 220 -24.11 -12.86 15.21
N MET A 221 -24.36 -12.16 16.32
CA MET A 221 -23.41 -11.24 16.95
C MET A 221 -22.14 -11.96 17.41
N GLN A 222 -22.28 -13.10 18.07
CA GLN A 222 -21.13 -13.88 18.53
C GLN A 222 -20.28 -14.39 17.34
N ARG A 223 -20.93 -14.83 16.25
CA ARG A 223 -20.22 -15.21 15.01
C ARG A 223 -19.50 -14.02 14.38
N MET A 224 -20.10 -12.84 14.41
CA MET A 224 -19.52 -11.62 13.87
C MET A 224 -18.27 -11.19 14.65
N GLU A 225 -18.33 -11.20 15.98
CA GLU A 225 -17.18 -10.93 16.84
C GLU A 225 -16.05 -11.95 16.59
N TRP A 226 -16.39 -13.24 16.61
CA TRP A 226 -15.42 -14.31 16.38
C TRP A 226 -14.77 -14.24 14.99
N ALA A 227 -15.54 -13.93 13.95
CA ALA A 227 -15.02 -13.83 12.58
C ALA A 227 -13.99 -12.68 12.44
N VAL A 228 -14.25 -11.54 13.07
CA VAL A 228 -13.33 -10.38 13.03
C VAL A 228 -12.09 -10.63 13.86
N ASP A 229 -12.24 -11.20 15.06
CA ASP A 229 -11.09 -11.54 15.90
C ASP A 229 -10.20 -12.60 15.27
N HIS A 230 -10.77 -13.63 14.64
CA HIS A 230 -10.01 -14.66 13.95
C HIS A 230 -9.19 -14.08 12.79
N ARG A 231 -9.78 -13.18 11.99
CA ARG A 231 -9.07 -12.47 10.91
C ARG A 231 -7.96 -11.58 11.42
N ARG A 232 -8.19 -10.87 12.52
CA ARG A 232 -7.17 -10.05 13.16
C ARG A 232 -5.99 -10.89 13.64
N MET A 233 -6.26 -12.02 14.29
CA MET A 233 -5.22 -12.97 14.71
C MET A 233 -4.47 -13.58 13.52
N PHE A 234 -5.18 -13.91 12.44
CA PHE A 234 -4.56 -14.38 11.20
C PHE A 234 -3.60 -13.33 10.60
N ARG A 235 -4.01 -12.05 10.54
CA ARG A 235 -3.14 -10.95 10.09
C ARG A 235 -1.91 -10.78 10.99
N HIS A 236 -2.10 -10.83 12.30
CA HIS A 236 -0.99 -10.75 13.25
C HIS A 236 0.01 -11.89 13.03
N ARG A 237 -0.47 -13.13 12.87
CA ARG A 237 0.37 -14.30 12.53
C ARG A 237 1.08 -14.13 11.19
N LYS A 238 0.41 -13.59 10.16
CA LYS A 238 1.01 -13.31 8.85
C LYS A 238 2.14 -12.27 8.97
N LYS A 239 1.94 -11.22 9.77
CA LYS A 239 2.96 -10.19 10.03
C LYS A 239 4.19 -10.78 10.71
N ILE A 240 3.99 -11.60 11.74
CA ILE A 240 5.08 -12.34 12.41
C ILE A 240 5.84 -13.23 11.42
N LYS A 241 5.14 -14.01 10.59
CA LYS A 241 5.79 -14.84 9.56
C LYS A 241 6.59 -14.01 8.56
N SER A 242 6.06 -12.87 8.11
CA SER A 242 6.77 -11.98 7.19
C SER A 242 8.01 -11.35 7.80
N LEU A 243 7.99 -11.04 9.10
CA LEU A 243 9.17 -10.58 9.85
C LEU A 243 10.25 -11.68 9.89
N GLY A 244 9.85 -12.94 10.05
CA GLY A 244 10.75 -14.10 9.95
C GLY A 244 11.45 -14.20 8.60
N ILE A 245 10.71 -13.99 7.49
CA ILE A 245 11.29 -13.95 6.13
C ILE A 245 12.31 -12.79 6.02
N GLY A 246 11.98 -11.61 6.55
CA GLY A 246 12.90 -10.47 6.56
C GLY A 246 14.21 -10.76 7.31
N TYR A 247 14.11 -11.46 8.45
CA TYR A 247 15.28 -11.92 9.20
C TYR A 247 16.14 -12.88 8.36
N THR A 248 15.53 -13.86 7.70
CA THR A 248 16.24 -14.80 6.81
C THR A 248 16.98 -14.07 5.70
N VAL A 249 16.36 -13.09 5.04
CA VAL A 249 16.95 -12.36 3.90
C VAL A 249 18.18 -11.54 4.30
N ILE A 250 18.25 -11.04 5.53
CA ILE A 250 19.41 -10.26 6.01
C ILE A 250 20.49 -11.18 6.59
N VAL A 251 20.09 -12.16 7.39
CA VAL A 251 21.02 -12.98 8.16
C VAL A 251 21.68 -14.05 7.30
N TYR A 252 20.97 -14.67 6.37
CA TYR A 252 21.54 -15.75 5.56
C TYR A 252 22.67 -15.27 4.64
N PRO A 253 22.57 -14.15 3.91
CA PRO A 253 23.69 -13.63 3.12
C PRO A 253 24.88 -13.24 3.98
N ALA A 254 24.65 -12.59 5.13
CA ALA A 254 25.73 -12.24 6.05
C ALA A 254 26.44 -13.49 6.61
N PHE A 255 25.66 -14.51 6.96
CA PHE A 255 26.18 -15.81 7.39
C PHE A 255 26.97 -16.51 6.27
N TYR A 256 26.44 -16.54 5.05
CA TYR A 256 27.12 -17.10 3.88
C TYR A 256 28.46 -16.40 3.59
N MET A 257 28.47 -15.06 3.66
CA MET A 257 29.70 -14.28 3.48
C MET A 257 30.73 -14.58 4.58
N GLY A 258 30.28 -14.71 5.84
CA GLY A 258 31.14 -15.12 6.95
C GLY A 258 31.72 -16.52 6.74
N LEU A 259 30.91 -17.46 6.25
CA LEU A 259 31.32 -18.83 5.97
C LEU A 259 32.32 -18.89 4.82
N LEU A 260 32.10 -18.12 3.74
CA LEU A 260 33.06 -17.99 2.64
C LEU A 260 34.41 -17.44 3.11
N VAL A 261 34.41 -16.40 3.96
CA VAL A 261 35.64 -15.83 4.51
C VAL A 261 36.35 -16.83 5.44
N ALA A 262 35.61 -17.59 6.24
CA ALA A 262 36.17 -18.62 7.12
C ALA A 262 36.73 -19.83 6.34
N MET A 263 36.12 -20.19 5.20
CA MET A 263 36.60 -21.26 4.34
C MET A 263 37.76 -20.84 3.43
N PHE A 264 37.96 -19.53 3.21
CA PHE A 264 38.99 -19.02 2.31
C PHE A 264 40.42 -19.48 2.65
N PRO A 265 40.88 -19.49 3.92
CA PRO A 265 42.20 -19.99 4.28
C PRO A 265 42.37 -21.48 3.99
N TRP A 266 41.33 -22.28 4.26
CA TRP A 266 41.33 -23.72 4.00
C TRP A 266 41.35 -24.03 2.51
N TYR A 267 40.58 -23.27 1.73
CA TYR A 267 40.62 -23.35 0.27
C TYR A 267 42.01 -23.04 -0.26
N LYS A 268 42.63 -21.94 0.19
CA LYS A 268 44.00 -21.56 -0.20
C LYS A 268 45.03 -22.63 0.16
N LEU A 269 44.94 -23.19 1.37
CA LEU A 269 45.83 -24.23 1.85
C LEU A 269 45.66 -25.54 1.07
N LEU A 270 44.42 -25.93 0.76
CA LEU A 270 44.15 -27.08 -0.11
C LEU A 270 44.69 -26.88 -1.52
N THR A 271 44.52 -25.69 -2.11
CA THR A 271 45.08 -25.40 -3.44
C THR A 271 46.60 -25.42 -3.45
N GLU A 272 47.28 -24.88 -2.43
CA GLU A 272 48.74 -24.93 -2.32
C GLU A 272 49.26 -26.38 -2.16
N ILE A 273 48.57 -27.22 -1.40
CA ILE A 273 48.91 -28.65 -1.28
C ILE A 273 48.67 -29.36 -2.60
N LEU A 274 47.55 -29.12 -3.27
CA LEU A 274 47.23 -29.77 -4.55
C LEU A 274 48.27 -29.42 -5.63
N ASP A 275 48.65 -28.14 -5.73
CA ASP A 275 49.66 -27.68 -6.70
C ASP A 275 51.01 -28.38 -6.46
N LYS A 276 51.39 -28.53 -5.20
CA LYS A 276 52.66 -29.16 -4.80
C LYS A 276 52.72 -30.67 -5.07
N TYR A 277 51.58 -31.34 -5.25
CA TYR A 277 51.50 -32.78 -5.51
C TYR A 277 51.10 -33.13 -6.96
N LEU A 278 50.61 -32.15 -7.73
CA LEU A 278 50.26 -32.31 -9.15
C LEU A 278 51.34 -31.78 -10.11
N THR A 279 52.39 -31.14 -9.60
CA THR A 279 53.65 -30.87 -10.33
C THR A 279 54.77 -31.77 -9.83
#